data_AF-A0A7W7K799-F1
#
_entry.id   AF-A0A7W7K799-F1
#
_cell.length_a   1.000
_cell.length_b   1.000
_cell.length_c   1.000
_cell.angle_alpha   90.00
_cell.angle_beta   90.00
_cell.angle_gamma   90.00
#
_symmetry.space_group_name_H-M   'P 1'
#
loop_
_entity.id
_entity.type
_entity.pdbx_description
1 polymer ?
#
loop_
_entity_poly.entity_id
_entity_poly.type
_entity_poly.pdbx_seq_one_letter_code
_entity_poly.pdbx_strand_id
1 'polypeptide(L)'
;MQQTVAIPRGQVALASGHAAPDAEEIVVSARRGKTEFGICSTTFLDQAFRTDSYTMTISFHADGSWSYVTDTRLMLEGRDTPFAHADRNTLHRIGDAKPNPWAAILAKRKAG
;
A
#
# COMPACT_ATOMS: atom_id res chain seq x y z
N MET A 1 10.53 4.44 1.22
CA MET A 1 9.70 3.21 1.17
C MET A 1 8.78 3.30 -0.03
N GLN A 2 8.44 2.15 -0.62
CA GLN A 2 7.62 2.09 -1.84
C GLN A 2 6.62 0.95 -1.71
N GLN A 3 5.36 1.21 -2.05
CA GLN A 3 4.32 0.21 -2.20
C GLN A 3 3.85 0.21 -3.65
N THR A 4 3.88 -0.95 -4.29
CA THR A 4 3.25 -1.17 -5.60
C THR A 4 2.08 -2.10 -5.39
N VAL A 5 0.88 -1.65 -5.73
CA VAL A 5 -0.33 -2.45 -5.62
C VAL A 5 -1.06 -2.51 -6.95
N ALA A 6 -1.42 -3.73 -7.35
CA ALA A 6 -2.37 -3.98 -8.44
C ALA A 6 -3.68 -4.43 -7.82
N ILE A 7 -4.73 -3.64 -8.02
CA ILE A 7 -6.06 -3.90 -7.48
C ILE A 7 -6.84 -4.63 -8.57
N PRO A 8 -7.44 -5.82 -8.29
CA PRO A 8 -7.95 -6.75 -9.31
C PRO A 8 -9.18 -6.26 -10.09
N ARG A 9 -9.54 -4.98 -9.94
CA ARG A 9 -10.56 -4.27 -10.70
C ARG A 9 -10.01 -3.45 -11.88
N GLY A 10 -8.71 -3.54 -12.18
CA GLY A 10 -8.07 -2.82 -13.29
C GLY A 10 -7.47 -1.48 -12.89
N GLN A 11 -6.82 -1.43 -11.72
CA GLN A 11 -6.14 -0.23 -11.23
C GLN A 11 -4.79 -0.59 -10.61
N VAL A 12 -3.82 0.29 -10.77
CA VAL A 12 -2.52 0.22 -10.09
C VAL A 12 -2.22 1.52 -9.36
N ALA A 13 -1.53 1.42 -8.23
CA ALA A 13 -0.95 2.56 -7.53
C ALA A 13 0.51 2.26 -7.18
N LEU A 14 1.39 3.19 -7.51
CA LEU A 14 2.75 3.25 -7.02
C LEU A 14 2.78 4.35 -5.95
N ALA A 15 2.79 3.97 -4.67
CA ALA A 15 2.77 4.88 -3.54
C ALA A 15 4.15 4.96 -2.89
N SER A 16 4.57 6.17 -2.53
CA SER A 16 5.89 6.44 -1.92
C SER A 16 5.74 7.13 -0.57
N GLY A 17 6.74 6.95 0.28
CA GLY A 17 6.80 7.55 1.61
C GLY A 17 8.16 7.42 2.27
N HIS A 18 8.35 8.10 3.39
CA HIS A 18 9.58 8.08 4.18
C HIS A 18 9.22 7.80 5.65
N ALA A 19 10.07 7.03 6.32
CA ALA A 19 9.99 6.78 7.75
C ALA A 19 11.41 6.50 8.26
N ALA A 20 11.63 6.77 9.55
CA ALA A 20 12.85 6.39 10.23
C ALA A 20 12.93 4.86 10.40
N PRO A 21 14.13 4.29 10.60
CA PRO A 21 14.29 2.85 10.81
C PRO A 21 13.51 2.27 12.00
N ASP A 22 13.21 3.11 12.99
CA ASP A 22 12.52 2.81 14.24
C ASP A 22 11.10 3.40 14.31
N ALA A 23 10.55 3.85 13.18
CA ALA A 23 9.22 4.44 13.16
C ALA A 23 8.13 3.40 13.47
N GLU A 24 7.23 3.75 14.39
CA GLU A 24 6.02 2.98 14.71
C GLU A 24 4.88 3.20 13.70
N GLU A 25 5.07 4.15 12.78
CA GLU A 25 4.13 4.46 11.71
C GLU A 25 4.84 4.59 10.36
N ILE A 26 4.21 4.04 9.33
CA ILE A 26 4.60 4.20 7.93
C ILE A 26 3.44 4.84 7.18
N VAL A 27 3.71 5.94 6.48
CA VAL A 27 2.74 6.56 5.57
C VAL A 27 3.28 6.53 4.14
N VAL A 28 2.48 6.03 3.21
CA VAL A 28 2.77 6.10 1.76
C VAL A 28 1.60 6.74 1.01
N SER A 29 1.90 7.46 -0.07
CA SER A 29 0.86 8.09 -0.89
C SER A 29 1.16 8.04 -2.39
N ALA A 30 0.11 8.03 -3.19
CA ALA A 30 0.14 8.15 -4.64
C ALA A 30 -0.86 9.21 -5.09
N ARG A 31 -0.51 9.95 -6.15
CA ARG A 31 -1.41 10.92 -6.79
C ARG A 31 -1.49 10.65 -8.28
N ARG A 32 -2.70 10.72 -8.85
CA ARG A 32 -2.90 10.55 -10.29
C ARG A 32 -2.08 11.58 -11.07
N GLY A 33 -1.54 11.17 -12.21
CA GLY A 33 -0.75 12.03 -13.11
C GLY A 33 0.72 12.20 -12.72
N LYS A 34 1.14 11.69 -11.56
CA LYS A 34 2.56 11.58 -11.22
C LYS A 34 3.21 10.42 -11.95
N THR A 35 4.43 10.61 -12.43
CA THR A 35 5.19 9.59 -13.17
C THR A 35 6.19 8.90 -12.27
N GLU A 36 6.64 9.58 -11.21
CA GLU A 36 7.53 9.07 -10.17
C GLU A 36 6.81 8.11 -9.19
N PHE A 37 5.55 8.40 -8.84
CA PHE A 37 4.69 7.57 -7.98
C PHE A 37 3.21 7.93 -8.24
N GLY A 38 2.58 7.17 -9.14
CA GLY A 38 1.29 7.53 -9.74
C GLY A 38 0.19 6.48 -9.61
N ILE A 39 -0.98 6.83 -10.13
CA ILE A 39 -2.16 5.97 -10.21
C ILE A 39 -2.56 5.85 -11.68
N CYS A 40 -2.76 4.61 -12.15
CA CYS A 40 -3.26 4.31 -13.49
C CYS A 40 -4.46 3.36 -13.37
N SER A 41 -5.49 3.57 -14.20
CA SER A 41 -6.72 2.78 -14.20
C SER A 41 -7.17 2.49 -15.63
N THR A 42 -8.02 1.48 -15.80
CA THR A 42 -8.74 1.23 -17.07
C THR A 42 -9.71 2.36 -17.38
N THR A 43 -10.11 2.48 -18.65
CA THR A 43 -11.05 3.51 -19.14
C THR A 43 -12.36 3.56 -18.35
N PHE A 44 -12.96 2.40 -18.06
CA PHE A 44 -14.21 2.33 -17.30
C PHE A 44 -14.08 2.98 -15.91
N LEU A 45 -13.00 2.65 -15.19
CA LEU A 45 -12.75 3.25 -13.88
C LEU A 45 -12.38 4.72 -13.98
N ASP A 46 -11.62 5.13 -15.00
CA ASP A 46 -11.23 6.53 -15.17
C ASP A 46 -12.43 7.44 -15.46
N GLN A 47 -13.48 6.91 -16.09
CA GLN A 47 -14.71 7.64 -16.37
C GLN A 47 -15.69 7.62 -15.19
N ALA A 48 -15.97 6.45 -14.62
CA ALA A 48 -17.04 6.29 -13.64
C ALA A 48 -16.59 6.40 -12.16
N PHE A 49 -15.33 6.06 -11.86
CA PHE A 49 -14.78 5.89 -10.50
C PHE A 49 -13.33 6.37 -10.38
N ARG A 50 -13.01 7.52 -10.98
CA ARG A 50 -11.63 7.99 -11.14
C ARG A 50 -10.97 8.14 -9.78
N THR A 51 -9.79 7.56 -9.59
CA THR A 51 -9.04 7.70 -8.34
C THR A 51 -7.99 8.79 -8.46
N ASP A 52 -8.14 9.85 -7.67
CA ASP A 52 -7.25 11.01 -7.73
C ASP A 52 -6.10 10.90 -6.73
N SER A 53 -6.34 10.32 -5.56
CA SER A 53 -5.31 10.09 -4.55
C SER A 53 -5.55 8.82 -3.75
N TYR A 54 -4.45 8.20 -3.32
CA TYR A 54 -4.40 7.08 -2.41
C TYR A 54 -3.37 7.38 -1.32
N THR A 55 -3.73 7.15 -0.06
CA THR A 55 -2.80 7.18 1.08
C THR A 55 -3.01 5.91 1.89
N MET A 56 -1.94 5.33 2.40
CA MET A 56 -2.00 4.25 3.37
C MET A 56 -1.13 4.60 4.56
N THR A 57 -1.75 4.60 5.74
CA THR A 57 -1.07 4.68 7.03
C THR A 57 -1.05 3.29 7.62
N ILE A 58 0.14 2.83 8.03
CA ILE A 58 0.39 1.55 8.70
C ILE A 58 0.93 1.87 10.08
N SER A 59 0.33 1.33 11.12
CA SER A 59 0.76 1.52 12.51
C SER A 59 1.15 0.17 13.12
N PHE A 60 2.28 0.12 13.79
CA PHE A 60 2.78 -1.07 14.48
C PHE A 60 2.46 -1.00 15.97
N HIS A 61 2.07 -2.13 16.56
CA HIS A 61 1.66 -2.21 17.96
C HIS A 61 2.63 -3.05 18.78
N ALA A 62 2.70 -2.79 20.08
CA ALA A 62 3.60 -3.49 21.00
C ALA A 62 3.32 -5.00 21.14
N ASP A 63 2.10 -5.44 20.84
CA ASP A 63 1.70 -6.85 20.86
C ASP A 63 2.08 -7.61 19.58
N GLY A 64 2.76 -6.95 18.64
CA GLY A 64 3.17 -7.50 17.35
C GLY A 64 2.06 -7.56 16.30
N SER A 65 0.88 -7.01 16.58
CA SER A 65 -0.12 -6.71 15.56
C SER A 65 0.24 -5.43 14.81
N TRP A 66 -0.40 -5.22 13.66
CA TRP A 66 -0.31 -3.95 12.95
C TRP A 66 -1.66 -3.58 12.35
N SER A 67 -1.96 -2.30 12.29
CA SER A 67 -3.16 -1.77 11.67
C SER A 67 -2.83 -1.04 10.39
N TYR A 68 -3.82 -0.93 9.50
CA TYR A 68 -3.75 0.03 8.42
C TYR A 68 -5.04 0.83 8.28
N VAL A 69 -4.89 2.02 7.73
CA VAL A 69 -5.98 2.82 7.16
C VAL A 69 -5.56 3.19 5.75
N THR A 70 -6.44 2.95 4.78
CA THR A 70 -6.27 3.49 3.43
C THR A 70 -7.32 4.57 3.19
N ASP A 71 -6.89 5.71 2.67
CA ASP A 71 -7.74 6.83 2.28
C ASP A 71 -7.64 7.05 0.79
N THR A 72 -8.76 6.91 0.10
CA THR A 72 -8.85 7.04 -1.35
C THR A 72 -9.87 8.12 -1.72
N ARG A 73 -9.46 9.08 -2.55
CA ARG A 73 -10.38 10.08 -3.11
C ARG A 73 -10.82 9.65 -4.49
N LEU A 74 -12.11 9.43 -4.64
CA LEU A 74 -12.75 8.98 -5.87
C LEU A 74 -13.61 10.11 -6.45
N MET A 75 -13.43 10.43 -7.73
CA MET A 75 -14.40 11.22 -8.48
C MET A 75 -15.40 10.26 -9.10
N LEU A 76 -16.66 10.39 -8.71
CA LEU A 76 -17.74 9.53 -9.18
C LEU A 76 -18.52 10.27 -10.26
N GLU A 77 -18.86 9.58 -11.33
CA GLU A 77 -19.72 10.13 -12.36
C GLU A 77 -21.05 10.62 -11.76
N GLY A 78 -21.45 11.84 -12.12
CA GLY A 78 -22.66 12.48 -11.60
C GLY A 78 -22.55 13.07 -10.19
N ARG A 79 -21.34 13.17 -9.60
CA ARG A 79 -21.11 13.86 -8.32
C ARG A 79 -20.06 14.96 -8.46
N ASP A 80 -20.38 16.15 -7.97
CA ASP A 80 -19.46 17.31 -8.00
C ASP A 80 -18.42 17.27 -6.89
N THR A 81 -18.66 16.51 -5.83
CA THR A 81 -17.75 16.37 -4.69
C THR A 81 -17.03 15.04 -4.69
N PRO A 82 -15.71 15.00 -4.40
CA PRO A 82 -14.98 13.75 -4.24
C PRO A 82 -15.61 12.85 -3.18
N PHE A 83 -15.77 11.57 -3.50
CA PHE A 83 -16.13 10.54 -2.53
C PHE A 83 -14.88 10.11 -1.76
N ALA A 84 -14.90 10.31 -0.45
CA ALA A 84 -13.86 9.86 0.47
C ALA A 84 -14.14 8.40 0.86
N HIS A 85 -13.40 7.47 0.25
CA HIS A 85 -13.43 6.07 0.60
C HIS A 85 -12.32 5.76 1.60
N ALA A 86 -12.66 5.04 2.67
CA ALA A 86 -11.69 4.56 3.64
C ALA A 86 -11.88 3.05 3.91
N ASP A 87 -10.77 2.33 3.95
CA ASP A 87 -10.71 0.93 4.42
C ASP A 87 -9.71 0.82 5.57
N ARG A 88 -10.00 -0.04 6.55
CA ARG A 88 -9.16 -0.22 7.73
C ARG A 88 -9.19 -1.65 8.23
N ASN A 89 -8.07 -2.13 8.75
CA ASN A 89 -8.00 -3.44 9.39
C ASN A 89 -6.85 -3.53 10.40
N THR A 90 -6.89 -4.55 11.26
CA THR A 90 -5.79 -4.95 12.14
C THR A 90 -5.41 -6.39 11.85
N LEU A 91 -4.13 -6.62 11.58
CA LEU A 91 -3.57 -7.92 11.26
C LEU A 91 -2.77 -8.44 12.44
N HIS A 92 -2.99 -9.72 12.74
CA HIS A 92 -2.26 -10.44 13.78
C HIS A 92 -1.24 -11.37 13.15
N ARG A 93 -0.07 -11.45 13.77
CA ARG A 93 1.01 -12.32 13.34
C ARG A 93 0.62 -13.80 13.54
N ILE A 94 0.73 -14.60 12.48
CA ILE A 94 0.39 -16.03 12.52
C ILE A 94 1.60 -16.96 12.67
N GLY A 95 2.82 -16.41 12.67
CA GLY A 95 4.04 -17.20 12.81
C GLY A 95 5.30 -16.39 12.46
N ASP A 96 6.46 -17.03 12.63
CA ASP A 96 7.75 -16.39 12.39
C ASP A 96 8.07 -16.19 10.91
N ALA A 97 8.78 -15.08 10.63
CA ALA A 97 9.36 -14.85 9.32
C ALA A 97 10.35 -15.97 8.99
N LYS A 98 10.14 -16.63 7.86
CA LYS A 98 11.07 -17.64 7.35
C LYS A 98 12.10 -16.98 6.44
N PRO A 99 13.38 -17.35 6.53
CA PRO A 99 14.40 -16.83 5.61
C PRO A 99 14.01 -17.07 4.16
N ASN A 100 14.33 -16.14 3.28
CA ASN A 100 14.21 -16.39 1.84
C ASN A 100 15.14 -17.55 1.42
N PRO A 101 14.86 -18.25 0.31
CA PRO A 101 15.64 -19.41 -0.11
C PRO A 101 17.14 -19.12 -0.27
N TRP A 102 17.50 -17.91 -0.70
CA TRP A 102 18.90 -17.51 -0.87
C TRP A 102 19.66 -17.44 0.46
N ALA A 103 19.05 -16.84 1.49
CA ALA A 103 19.60 -16.80 2.83
C ALA A 103 19.83 -18.21 3.39
N ALA A 104 18.91 -19.14 3.13
CA ALA A 104 19.07 -20.53 3.52
C ALA A 104 20.24 -21.23 2.79
N ILE A 105 20.43 -20.96 1.49
CA ILE A 105 21.56 -21.48 0.71
C ILE A 105 22.89 -20.98 1.28
N LEU A 106 23.00 -19.67 1.56
CA LEU A 106 24.22 -19.09 2.13
C LEU A 106 24.55 -19.66 3.51
N ALA A 107 23.55 -19.88 4.36
CA ALA A 107 23.73 -20.49 5.67
C ALA A 107 24.29 -21.92 5.55
N LYS A 108 23.73 -22.74 4.64
CA LYS A 108 24.23 -24.10 4.38
C LYS A 108 25.67 -24.13 3.88
N ARG A 109 26.04 -23.22 2.97
CA ARG A 109 27.41 -23.10 2.44
C ARG A 109 28.44 -22.69 3.49
N LYS A 110 28.03 -21.95 4.52
CA LYS A 110 28.92 -21.57 5.64
C LYS A 110 29.09 -22.70 6.67
N ALA A 111 28.20 -23.68 6.67
CA ALA A 111 28.14 -24.76 7.66
C ALA A 111 28.86 -26.05 7.22
N GLY A 112 29.33 -26.13 5.98
CA GLY A 112 30.15 -27.22 5.45
C GLY A 112 31.51 -26.70 5.02
#